data_AF-A0A355FAS9-F1
#
_entry.id   AF-A0A355FAS9-F1
#
_cell.length_a   1.000
_cell.length_b   1.000
_cell.length_c   1.000
_cell.angle_alpha   90.00
_cell.angle_beta   90.00
_cell.angle_gamma   90.00
#
_symmetry.space_group_name_H-M   'P 1'
#
loop_
_entity.id
_entity.type
_entity.pdbx_description
1 polymer ?
#
loop_
_entity_poly.entity_id
_entity_poly.type
_entity_poly.pdbx_seq_one_letter_code
_entity_poly.pdbx_strand_id
1 'polypeptide(L)'
;MPNDEETAVRAEIARAAAEQDALRCRLEELLARVPPSPREEVIYEQGEPYDFPTEVRSCLECILEDWMKPAVQSLGELSVFQPSQRLAR
;
A
#
# COMPACT_ATOMS: atom_id res chain seq x y z
N MET A 1 24.74 10.00 -21.32
CA MET A 1 24.23 8.61 -21.27
C MET A 1 23.78 8.39 -19.85
N PRO A 2 22.58 7.84 -19.57
CA PRO A 2 22.23 7.45 -18.21
C PRO A 2 23.32 6.49 -17.69
N ASN A 3 23.73 6.66 -16.44
CA ASN A 3 24.68 5.74 -15.82
C ASN A 3 24.03 4.34 -15.79
N ASP A 4 24.74 3.31 -16.23
CA ASP A 4 24.20 1.94 -16.28
C ASP A 4 23.72 1.48 -14.89
N GLU A 5 24.40 1.93 -13.84
CA GLU A 5 24.01 1.70 -12.44
C GLU A 5 22.68 2.38 -12.09
N GLU A 6 22.48 3.62 -12.54
CA GLU A 6 21.23 4.35 -12.30
C GLU A 6 20.05 3.69 -13.02
N THR A 7 20.29 3.20 -14.24
CA THR A 7 19.28 2.44 -15.01
C THR A 7 18.92 1.14 -14.30
N ALA A 8 19.91 0.42 -13.77
CA ALA A 8 19.68 -0.81 -13.00
C ALA A 8 18.88 -0.55 -11.72
N VAL A 9 19.21 0.51 -10.97
CA VAL A 9 18.47 0.91 -9.76
C VAL A 9 17.02 1.25 -10.08
N ARG A 10 16.76 2.02 -11.15
CA ARG A 10 15.39 2.35 -11.60
C ARG A 10 14.59 1.11 -11.96
N ALA A 11 15.21 0.17 -12.67
CA ALA A 11 14.57 -1.09 -13.02
C ALA A 11 14.22 -1.91 -11.77
N GLU A 12 15.10 -1.92 -10.76
CA GLU A 12 14.82 -2.60 -9.49
C GLU A 12 13.70 -1.94 -8.70
N ILE A 13 13.68 -0.60 -8.62
CA ILE A 13 12.59 0.15 -7.99
C ILE A 13 11.26 -0.14 -8.70
N ALA A 14 11.25 -0.20 -10.04
CA ALA A 14 10.06 -0.54 -10.80
C ALA A 14 9.56 -1.97 -10.51
N ARG A 15 10.48 -2.93 -10.36
CA ARG A 15 10.14 -4.31 -9.94
C ARG A 15 9.52 -4.33 -8.54
N ALA A 16 10.15 -3.66 -7.58
CA ALA A 16 9.65 -3.57 -6.22
C ALA A 16 8.26 -2.89 -6.16
N ALA A 17 8.03 -1.87 -6.97
CA ALA A 17 6.72 -1.22 -7.10
C ALA A 17 5.65 -2.20 -7.59
N ALA A 18 5.95 -3.00 -8.61
CA ALA A 18 5.03 -3.98 -9.17
C ALA A 18 4.71 -5.11 -8.18
N GLU A 19 5.72 -5.59 -7.43
CA GLU A 19 5.52 -6.60 -6.39
C GLU A 19 4.64 -6.08 -5.23
N GLN A 20 4.88 -4.84 -4.79
CA GLN A 20 4.04 -4.17 -3.79
C GLN A 20 2.61 -3.98 -4.28
N ASP A 21 2.43 -3.59 -5.54
CA ASP A 21 1.11 -3.39 -6.12
C ASP A 21 0.33 -4.71 -6.25
N ALA A 22 1.01 -5.80 -6.61
CA ALA A 22 0.42 -7.13 -6.63
C ALA A 22 -0.03 -7.58 -5.23
N LEU A 23 0.78 -7.32 -4.19
CA LEU A 23 0.38 -7.61 -2.80
C LEU A 23 -0.80 -6.73 -2.36
N ARG A 24 -0.79 -5.44 -2.68
CA ARG A 24 -1.90 -4.52 -2.43
C ARG A 24 -3.21 -5.06 -3.02
N CYS A 25 -3.21 -5.44 -4.29
CA CYS A 25 -4.37 -6.03 -4.96
C CYS A 25 -4.89 -7.27 -4.23
N ARG A 26 -4.00 -8.18 -3.81
CA ARG A 26 -4.38 -9.40 -3.07
C ARG A 26 -5.00 -9.09 -1.71
N LEU A 27 -4.52 -8.05 -1.03
CA LEU A 27 -5.10 -7.60 0.25
C LEU A 27 -6.45 -6.93 0.06
N GLU A 28 -6.66 -6.17 -1.02
CA GLU A 28 -7.97 -5.61 -1.39
C GLU A 28 -8.99 -6.71 -1.70
N GLU A 29 -8.58 -7.74 -2.46
CA GLU A 29 -9.42 -8.91 -2.71
C GLU A 29 -9.75 -9.68 -1.42
N LEU A 30 -8.79 -9.78 -0.50
CA LEU A 30 -9.02 -10.39 0.80
C LEU A 30 -10.02 -9.58 1.64
N LEU A 31 -9.82 -8.26 1.72
CA LEU A 31 -10.71 -7.32 2.41
C LEU A 31 -12.16 -7.45 1.90
N ALA A 32 -12.34 -7.50 0.58
CA ALA A 32 -13.67 -7.68 -0.04
C ALA A 32 -14.35 -9.01 0.32
N ARG A 33 -13.58 -10.01 0.77
CA ARG A 33 -14.08 -11.33 1.19
C ARG A 33 -14.29 -11.45 2.71
N VAL A 34 -13.87 -10.45 3.50
CA VAL A 34 -14.10 -10.46 4.95
C VAL A 34 -15.60 -10.27 5.22
N PRO A 35 -16.28 -11.21 5.90
CA PRO A 35 -17.70 -11.08 6.18
C PRO A 35 -17.97 -9.89 7.10
N PRO A 36 -19.17 -9.30 7.10
CA PRO A 36 -19.55 -8.33 8.13
C PRO A 36 -19.55 -8.98 9.53
N SER A 37 -19.32 -8.17 10.56
CA SER A 37 -19.44 -8.66 11.93
C SER A 37 -20.92 -8.90 12.26
N PRO A 38 -21.27 -10.08 12.80
CA PRO A 38 -22.62 -10.30 13.32
C PRO A 38 -22.90 -9.50 14.60
N ARG A 39 -21.90 -8.83 15.17
CA ARG A 39 -21.97 -8.06 16.42
C ARG A 39 -21.69 -6.57 16.21
N GLU A 40 -21.69 -6.10 14.97
CA GLU A 40 -21.29 -4.73 14.60
C GLU A 40 -22.00 -3.66 15.45
N GLU A 41 -23.33 -3.75 15.56
CA GLU A 41 -24.14 -2.83 16.38
C GLU A 41 -23.76 -2.84 17.87
N VAL A 42 -23.49 -4.02 18.44
CA VAL A 42 -23.17 -4.18 19.86
C VAL A 42 -21.76 -3.68 20.19
N ILE A 43 -20.80 -3.88 19.28
CA ILE A 43 -19.43 -3.38 19.41
C ILE A 43 -19.43 -1.85 19.52
N TYR A 44 -20.17 -1.15 18.65
CA TYR A 44 -20.23 0.31 18.65
C TYR A 44 -20.99 0.90 19.84
N GLU A 45 -22.07 0.25 20.28
CA GLU A 45 -22.92 0.77 21.36
C GLU A 45 -22.39 0.48 22.76
N GLN A 46 -21.73 -0.66 22.95
CA GLN A 46 -21.39 -1.18 24.29
C GLN A 46 -19.88 -1.23 24.55
N GLY A 47 -19.04 -0.89 23.55
CA GLY A 47 -17.59 -0.90 23.69
C GLY A 47 -17.02 -2.31 23.90
N GLU A 48 -17.70 -3.32 23.36
CA GLU A 48 -17.25 -4.71 23.40
C GLU A 48 -15.97 -4.89 22.57
N PRO A 49 -15.11 -5.87 22.91
CA PRO A 49 -13.95 -6.20 22.11
C PRO A 49 -14.34 -6.55 20.67
N TYR A 50 -13.51 -6.15 19.72
CA TYR A 50 -13.71 -6.49 18.32
C TYR A 50 -13.70 -8.01 18.12
N ASP A 51 -14.67 -8.47 17.34
CA ASP A 51 -14.65 -9.83 16.84
C ASP A 51 -13.70 -9.95 15.63
N PHE A 52 -13.44 -11.18 15.22
CA PHE A 52 -12.46 -11.45 14.17
C PHE A 52 -12.72 -10.67 12.87
N PRO A 53 -13.95 -10.62 12.30
CA PRO A 53 -14.19 -9.87 11.07
C PRO A 53 -13.93 -8.37 11.20
N THR A 54 -14.31 -7.77 12.34
CA THR A 54 -14.08 -6.34 12.61
C THR A 54 -12.59 -6.03 12.70
N GLU A 55 -11.85 -6.82 13.49
CA GLU A 55 -10.41 -6.63 13.68
C GLU A 55 -9.64 -6.79 12.36
N VAL A 56 -9.95 -7.84 11.59
CA VAL A 56 -9.29 -8.10 10.30
C VAL A 56 -9.61 -7.02 9.29
N ARG A 57 -10.87 -6.55 9.19
CA ARG A 57 -11.24 -5.47 8.28
C ARG A 57 -10.48 -4.19 8.62
N SER A 58 -10.53 -3.78 9.88
CA SER A 58 -9.82 -2.60 10.39
C SER A 58 -8.32 -2.66 10.10
N CYS A 59 -7.67 -3.79 10.43
CA CYS A 59 -6.25 -3.98 10.16
C CYS A 59 -5.91 -3.92 8.67
N LEU A 60 -6.70 -4.58 7.81
CA LEU A 60 -6.46 -4.57 6.36
C LEU A 60 -6.64 -3.17 5.76
N GLU A 61 -7.68 -2.43 6.20
CA GLU A 61 -7.90 -1.04 5.78
C GLU A 61 -6.71 -0.15 6.17
N CYS A 62 -6.24 -0.22 7.42
CA CYS A 62 -5.05 0.54 7.85
C CYS A 62 -3.80 0.15 7.06
N ILE A 63 -3.54 -1.16 6.84
CA ILE A 63 -2.38 -1.61 6.05
C ILE A 63 -2.46 -1.06 4.62
N LEU A 64 -3.63 -1.13 3.99
CA LEU A 64 -3.82 -0.68 2.62
C LEU A 64 -3.65 0.84 2.47
N GLU A 65 -4.28 1.62 3.33
CA GLU A 65 -4.27 3.08 3.25
C GLU A 65 -2.96 3.70 3.73
N ASP A 66 -2.44 3.26 4.89
CA ASP A 66 -1.32 3.94 5.53
C ASP A 66 0.05 3.47 5.00
N TRP A 67 0.11 2.26 4.45
CA TRP A 67 1.39 1.64 4.07
C TRP A 67 1.46 1.27 2.59
N MET A 68 0.50 0.48 2.09
CA MET A 68 0.62 -0.10 0.75
C MET A 68 0.44 0.93 -0.36
N LYS A 69 -0.65 1.71 -0.34
CA LYS A 69 -0.88 2.74 -1.36
C LYS A 69 0.23 3.80 -1.41
N PRO A 70 0.70 4.37 -0.28
CA PRO A 70 1.81 5.31 -0.29
C PRO A 70 3.11 4.70 -0.81
N ALA A 71 3.40 3.44 -0.47
CA ALA A 71 4.60 2.75 -0.94
C ALA A 71 4.60 2.52 -2.45
N VAL A 72 3.49 2.01 -3.01
CA VAL A 72 3.34 1.81 -4.46
C VAL A 72 3.51 3.13 -5.21
N GLN A 73 2.85 4.20 -4.73
CA GLN A 73 2.98 5.52 -5.32
C GLN A 73 4.44 6.01 -5.29
N SER A 74 5.08 5.98 -4.13
CA SER A 74 6.44 6.50 -3.95
C SER A 74 7.46 5.74 -4.80
N LEU A 75 7.37 4.41 -4.85
CA LEU A 75 8.24 3.58 -5.68
C LEU A 75 8.00 3.84 -7.18
N GLY A 76 6.73 4.00 -7.59
CA GLY A 76 6.37 4.40 -8.95
C GLY A 76 7.02 5.72 -9.34
N GLU A 77 6.88 6.75 -8.51
CA GLU A 77 7.48 8.08 -8.73
C GLU A 77 9.01 8.01 -8.80
N LEU A 78 9.66 7.27 -7.91
CA LEU A 78 11.11 7.10 -7.90
C LEU A 78 11.63 6.40 -9.15
N SER A 79 10.90 5.42 -9.69
CA SER A 79 11.32 4.69 -10.89
C SER A 79 11.46 5.61 -12.11
N VAL A 80 10.60 6.63 -12.21
CA VAL A 80 10.56 7.60 -13.33
C VAL A 80 11.17 8.95 -13.00
N PHE A 81 11.59 9.17 -11.74
CA PHE A 81 12.11 10.46 -11.27
C PHE A 81 13.27 10.94 -12.14
N GLN A 82 13.16 12.09 -12.79
CA GLN A 82 14.30 12.72 -13.44
C GLN A 82 14.77 13.89 -12.57
N PRO A 83 16.07 13.98 -12.23
CA PRO A 83 16.59 15.15 -11.55
C PRO A 83 16.29 16.36 -12.42
N SER A 84 15.42 17.25 -11.95
CA SER A 84 15.25 18.54 -12.60
C SER A 84 16.61 19.23 -12.52
N GLN A 85 17.15 19.66 -13.65
CA GLN A 85 18.38 20.44 -13.67
C GLN A 85 18.17 21.68 -12.80
N ARG A 86 18.67 21.66 -11.54
CA ARG A 86 18.89 22.89 -10.79
C ARG A 86 20.01 23.63 -11.52
N LEU A 87 19.61 24.47 -12.47
CA LEU A 87 20.43 25.55 -12.95
C LEU A 87 20.89 26.35 -11.73
N ALA A 88 22.20 26.43 -11.58
CA ALA A 88 22.89 27.26 -10.62
C ALA A 88 22.26 28.66 -10.55
N ARG A 89 21.99 29.12 -9.34
CA ARG A 89 21.97 30.54 -9.00
C ARG A 89 22.94 30.75 -7.85
#